data_AF-A0A183FA27-F1
#
_entry.id   AF-A0A183FA27-F1
#
_cell.length_a   1.000
_cell.length_b   1.000
_cell.length_c   1.000
_cell.angle_alpha   90.00
_cell.angle_beta   90.00
_cell.angle_gamma   90.00
#
_symmetry.space_group_name_H-M   'P 1'
#
loop_
_entity.id
_entity.type
_entity.pdbx_description
1 polymer ?
#
loop_
_entity_poly.entity_id
_entity_poly.type
_entity_poly.pdbx_seq_one_letter_code
_entity_poly.pdbx_strand_id
1 'polypeptide(L)'
;MEGMADGGIDVPHSENRLFGYDSESKKYDAEAHRDRTFGKHVAEYMRNLKEEDVDAYKRQFSKFIANGVSADNLEMYKKGHEAIRANPDRKPKPAKMTGEQKRLTAKKITLEKRRERVAEKKAPLLQLKAQQEAM
;
A
#
# COMPACT_ATOMS: atom_id res chain seq x y z
N MET A 1 3.28 6.41 -16.69
CA MET A 1 3.11 6.85 -18.08
C MET A 1 4.05 6.05 -18.94
N GLU A 2 5.36 6.17 -18.70
CA GLU A 2 6.39 5.44 -19.46
C GLU A 2 6.14 3.93 -19.58
N GLY A 3 6.01 3.22 -18.46
CA GLY A 3 5.80 1.76 -18.52
C GLY A 3 4.54 1.31 -19.25
N MET A 4 3.58 2.20 -19.50
CA MET A 4 2.38 1.93 -20.32
C MET A 4 2.66 2.17 -21.81
N ALA A 5 3.41 3.23 -22.13
CA ALA A 5 3.91 3.50 -23.47
C ALA A 5 4.87 2.39 -23.94
N ASP A 6 5.82 1.99 -23.10
CA ASP A 6 6.71 0.83 -23.31
C ASP A 6 5.95 -0.51 -23.43
N GLY A 7 4.74 -0.55 -22.88
CA GLY A 7 3.82 -1.68 -22.98
C GLY A 7 3.05 -1.75 -24.29
N GLY A 8 3.25 -0.78 -25.20
CA GLY A 8 2.63 -0.72 -26.52
C GLY A 8 1.30 0.02 -26.57
N ILE A 9 0.90 0.71 -25.48
CA ILE A 9 -0.31 1.55 -25.49
C ILE A 9 0.11 2.97 -25.85
N ASP A 10 -0.50 3.53 -26.89
CA ASP A 10 -0.27 4.92 -27.27
C ASP A 10 -0.88 5.86 -26.23
N VAL A 11 -0.01 6.58 -25.52
CA VAL A 11 -0.36 7.53 -24.47
C VAL A 11 0.24 8.87 -24.85
N PRO A 12 -0.56 9.94 -25.04
CA PRO A 12 -0.02 11.24 -25.37
C PRO A 12 0.77 11.80 -24.19
N HIS A 13 2.06 12.07 -24.40
CA HIS A 13 2.98 12.59 -23.39
C HIS A 13 4.08 13.46 -23.98
N SER A 14 4.84 14.13 -23.11
CA SER A 14 6.04 14.90 -23.47
C SER A 14 7.21 14.50 -22.59
N GLU A 15 8.43 14.69 -23.11
CA GLU A 15 9.68 14.33 -22.44
C GLU A 15 9.99 15.21 -21.23
N ASN A 16 9.34 16.38 -21.11
CA ASN A 16 9.60 17.39 -20.08
C ASN A 16 9.41 16.91 -18.64
N ARG A 17 8.67 15.80 -18.44
CA ARG A 17 8.43 15.20 -17.12
C ARG A 17 9.13 13.86 -16.92
N LEU A 18 9.91 13.41 -17.92
CA LEU A 18 10.74 12.23 -17.81
C LEU A 18 12.03 12.56 -17.06
N PHE A 19 12.57 11.55 -16.39
CA PHE A 19 13.87 11.71 -15.73
C PHE A 19 14.96 11.85 -16.79
N GLY A 20 15.94 12.73 -16.56
CA GLY A 20 16.97 13.05 -17.56
C GLY A 20 16.61 14.24 -18.46
N TYR A 21 15.42 14.84 -18.32
CA TYR A 21 15.11 16.12 -18.95
C TYR A 21 15.71 17.28 -18.14
N ASP A 22 16.48 18.13 -18.80
CA ASP A 22 17.00 19.38 -18.26
C ASP A 22 16.15 20.57 -18.71
N SER A 23 15.58 21.30 -17.75
CA SER A 23 14.73 22.46 -18.01
C SER A 23 15.49 23.65 -18.59
N GLU A 24 16.79 23.77 -18.33
CA GLU A 24 17.61 24.89 -18.81
C GLU A 24 18.01 24.68 -20.27
N SER A 25 18.62 23.53 -20.58
CA SER A 25 19.03 23.21 -21.95
C SER A 25 17.89 22.69 -22.84
N LYS A 26 16.73 22.34 -22.26
CA LYS A 26 15.58 21.68 -22.93
C LYS A 26 15.99 20.41 -23.66
N LYS A 27 17.01 19.70 -23.14
CA LYS A 27 17.51 18.45 -23.68
C LYS A 27 17.10 17.30 -22.80
N TYR A 28 16.84 16.17 -23.42
CA TYR A 28 16.47 14.93 -22.78
C TYR A 28 17.61 13.91 -22.90
N ASP A 29 18.06 13.40 -21.77
CA ASP A 29 19.03 12.30 -21.68
C ASP A 29 18.32 10.97 -21.46
N ALA A 30 18.24 10.18 -22.53
CA ALA A 30 17.63 8.84 -22.51
C ALA A 30 18.44 7.82 -21.70
N GLU A 31 19.77 7.99 -21.58
CA GLU A 31 20.61 7.06 -20.81
C GLU A 31 20.35 7.24 -19.32
N ALA A 32 20.32 8.49 -18.84
CA ALA A 32 19.94 8.80 -17.46
C ALA A 32 18.53 8.29 -17.12
N HIS A 33 17.58 8.41 -18.06
CA HIS A 33 16.25 7.85 -17.87
C HIS A 33 16.27 6.33 -17.72
N ARG A 34 16.97 5.65 -18.62
CA ARG A 34 17.12 4.18 -18.60
C ARG A 34 17.76 3.69 -17.30
N ASP A 35 18.81 4.35 -16.87
CA ASP A 35 19.51 4.04 -15.61
C ASP A 35 18.60 4.24 -14.39
N ARG A 36 17.73 5.24 -14.43
CA ARG A 36 16.69 5.45 -13.41
C ARG A 36 15.69 4.29 -13.39
N THR A 37 15.22 3.84 -14.57
CA THR A 37 14.28 2.74 -14.73
C THR A 37 14.81 1.43 -14.15
N PHE A 38 16.10 1.14 -14.34
CA PHE A 38 16.74 -0.06 -13.79
C PHE A 38 17.30 0.12 -12.37
N GLY A 39 17.00 1.24 -11.71
CA GLY A 39 17.33 1.43 -10.30
C GLY A 39 18.82 1.64 -10.00
N LYS A 40 19.64 2.05 -10.98
CA LYS A 40 21.08 2.26 -10.81
C LYS A 40 21.40 3.27 -9.69
N HIS A 41 20.61 4.33 -9.61
CA HIS A 41 20.67 5.31 -8.51
C HIS A 41 20.45 4.70 -7.12
N VAL A 42 19.61 3.66 -7.00
CA VAL A 42 19.41 2.93 -5.74
C VAL A 42 20.65 2.09 -5.44
N ALA A 43 21.21 1.44 -6.46
CA ALA A 43 22.43 0.65 -6.32
C ALA A 43 23.61 1.51 -5.84
N GLU A 44 23.81 2.68 -6.45
CA GLU A 44 24.82 3.64 -6.06
C GLU A 44 24.60 4.14 -4.63
N TYR A 45 23.37 4.49 -4.26
CA TYR A 45 23.07 4.92 -2.90
C TYR A 45 23.30 3.79 -1.87
N MET A 46 22.95 2.55 -2.20
CA MET A 46 23.24 1.38 -1.37
C MET A 46 24.75 1.18 -1.18
N ARG A 47 25.56 1.38 -2.23
CA ARG A 47 27.03 1.26 -2.15
C ARG A 47 27.62 2.35 -1.25
N ASN A 48 27.25 3.60 -1.50
CA ASN A 48 27.74 4.74 -0.72
C ASN A 48 27.40 4.59 0.77
N LEU A 49 26.14 4.28 1.10
CA LEU A 49 25.73 4.06 2.50
C LEU A 49 26.42 2.87 3.14
N LYS A 50 26.68 1.80 2.41
CA LYS A 50 27.36 0.63 2.97
C LYS A 50 28.80 0.94 3.36
N GLU A 51 29.45 1.87 2.67
CA GLU A 51 30.82 2.33 2.96
C GLU A 51 30.86 3.43 4.03
N GLU A 52 29.93 4.38 3.99
CA GLU A 52 29.90 5.54 4.90
C GLU A 52 29.23 5.26 6.24
N ASP A 53 28.05 4.62 6.24
CA ASP A 53 27.22 4.42 7.44
C ASP A 53 26.37 3.13 7.36
N VAL A 54 26.92 2.07 7.94
CA VAL A 54 26.29 0.74 7.96
C VAL A 54 24.97 0.72 8.75
N ASP A 55 24.80 1.59 9.74
CA ASP A 55 23.57 1.64 10.54
C ASP A 55 22.45 2.35 9.77
N ALA A 56 22.77 3.43 9.07
CA ALA A 56 21.85 4.04 8.10
C ALA A 56 21.49 3.06 6.97
N TYR A 57 22.47 2.30 6.45
CA TYR A 57 22.22 1.26 5.45
C TYR A 57 21.21 0.21 5.95
N LYS A 58 21.41 -0.33 7.15
CA LYS A 58 20.47 -1.29 7.77
C LYS A 58 19.08 -0.69 7.98
N ARG A 59 19.01 0.58 8.40
CA ARG A 59 17.73 1.28 8.63
C ARG A 59 16.95 1.44 7.33
N GLN A 60 17.59 1.97 6.29
CA GLN A 60 16.94 2.30 5.02
C GLN A 60 16.66 1.06 4.16
N PHE A 61 17.60 0.12 4.12
CA PHE A 61 17.54 -1.07 3.25
C PHE A 61 17.18 -2.36 4.00
N SER A 62 16.60 -2.27 5.19
CA SER A 62 16.18 -3.43 6.01
C SER A 62 15.42 -4.52 5.23
N LYS A 63 14.44 -4.13 4.41
CA LYS A 63 13.66 -5.07 3.58
C LYS A 63 14.47 -5.66 2.42
N PHE A 64 15.44 -4.93 1.89
CA PHE A 64 16.33 -5.44 0.85
C PHE A 64 17.23 -6.53 1.44
N ILE A 65 17.81 -6.26 2.60
CA ILE A 65 18.61 -7.24 3.36
C ILE A 65 17.78 -8.49 3.69
N ALA A 66 16.55 -8.31 4.18
CA ALA A 66 15.67 -9.43 4.51
C ALA A 66 15.32 -10.32 3.31
N ASN A 67 15.28 -9.75 2.10
CA ASN A 67 14.98 -10.45 0.86
C ASN A 67 16.23 -10.85 0.05
N GLY A 68 17.44 -10.63 0.58
CA GLY A 68 18.70 -10.95 -0.10
C GLY A 68 18.98 -10.06 -1.32
N VAL A 69 18.42 -8.85 -1.37
CA VAL A 69 18.64 -7.87 -2.45
C VAL A 69 19.87 -7.00 -2.11
N SER A 70 20.81 -6.91 -3.04
CA SER A 70 22.06 -6.15 -2.96
C SER A 70 22.17 -5.16 -4.12
N ALA A 71 23.15 -4.25 -4.05
CA ALA A 71 23.39 -3.28 -5.12
C ALA A 71 23.66 -3.95 -6.49
N ASP A 72 24.26 -5.14 -6.48
CA ASP A 72 24.69 -5.83 -7.70
C ASP A 72 23.58 -6.70 -8.31
N ASN A 73 22.56 -7.06 -7.54
CA ASN A 73 21.44 -7.87 -8.03
C ASN A 73 20.18 -7.06 -8.39
N LEU A 74 20.29 -5.73 -8.45
CA LEU A 74 19.24 -4.82 -8.89
C LEU A 74 18.85 -4.99 -10.37
N GLU A 75 19.58 -5.81 -11.14
CA GLU A 75 19.13 -6.33 -12.44
C GLU A 75 17.83 -7.15 -12.35
N MET A 76 17.29 -7.39 -11.16
CA MET A 76 15.97 -7.96 -10.92
C MET A 76 14.85 -7.30 -11.73
N TYR A 77 14.96 -6.00 -12.04
CA TYR A 77 13.93 -5.29 -12.82
C TYR A 77 13.81 -5.81 -14.26
N LYS A 78 14.94 -6.13 -14.93
CA LYS A 78 14.94 -6.72 -16.28
C LYS A 78 14.19 -8.05 -16.28
N LYS A 79 14.53 -8.92 -15.33
CA LYS A 79 13.87 -10.23 -15.13
C LYS A 79 12.38 -10.05 -14.81
N GLY A 80 12.02 -9.04 -14.03
CA GLY A 80 10.64 -8.68 -13.74
C GLY A 80 9.86 -8.30 -15.00
N HIS A 81 10.43 -7.47 -15.86
CA HIS A 81 9.80 -7.09 -17.13
C HIS A 81 9.61 -8.27 -18.07
N GLU A 82 10.60 -9.16 -18.19
CA GLU A 82 10.49 -10.39 -18.98
C GLU A 82 9.37 -11.31 -18.45
N ALA A 83 9.30 -11.49 -17.12
CA ALA A 83 8.26 -12.31 -16.49
C ALA A 83 6.85 -11.75 -16.71
N ILE A 84 6.67 -10.42 -16.65
CA ILE A 84 5.37 -9.77 -16.91
C ILE A 84 4.96 -9.93 -18.36
N ARG A 85 5.90 -9.78 -19.32
CA ARG A 85 5.61 -10.01 -20.75
C ARG A 85 5.25 -11.46 -21.05
N ALA A 86 5.91 -12.40 -20.37
CA ALA A 86 5.63 -13.82 -20.55
C ALA A 86 4.26 -14.24 -20.02
N ASN A 87 3.79 -13.67 -18.90
CA ASN A 87 2.50 -13.96 -18.30
C ASN A 87 1.84 -12.69 -17.74
N PRO A 88 1.08 -11.94 -18.56
CA PRO A 88 0.45 -10.69 -18.13
C PRO A 88 -0.79 -10.90 -17.24
N ASP A 89 -1.36 -12.12 -17.24
CA ASP A 89 -2.61 -12.40 -16.56
C ASP A 89 -2.49 -12.37 -15.03
N ARG A 90 -3.45 -11.70 -14.40
CA ARG A 90 -3.56 -11.68 -12.95
C ARG A 90 -4.09 -13.02 -12.43
N LYS A 91 -3.26 -13.73 -11.66
CA LYS A 91 -3.69 -14.94 -10.96
C LYS A 91 -4.80 -14.61 -9.93
N PRO A 92 -5.97 -15.28 -9.99
CA PRO A 92 -7.02 -15.07 -9.00
C PRO A 92 -6.55 -15.56 -7.63
N LYS A 93 -6.93 -14.83 -6.58
CA LYS A 93 -6.67 -15.29 -5.21
C LYS A 93 -7.53 -16.53 -4.94
N PRO A 94 -7.00 -17.57 -4.29
CA PRO A 94 -7.83 -18.69 -3.88
C PRO A 94 -8.97 -18.19 -3.01
N ALA A 95 -10.17 -18.74 -3.21
CA ALA A 95 -11.31 -18.45 -2.35
C ALA A 95 -10.90 -18.80 -0.91
N LYS A 96 -10.99 -17.82 -0.01
CA LYS A 96 -10.76 -18.09 1.41
C LYS A 96 -11.83 -19.10 1.83
N MET A 97 -11.42 -20.22 2.42
CA MET A 97 -12.36 -21.08 3.13
C MET A 97 -12.93 -20.26 4.28
N THR A 98 -14.11 -19.68 4.07
CA THR A 98 -14.82 -18.96 5.10
C THR A 98 -15.35 -19.99 6.07
N GLY A 99 -14.65 -20.17 7.18
CA GLY A 99 -15.32 -20.59 8.42
C GLY A 99 -16.44 -19.60 8.77
N GLU A 100 -17.20 -19.86 9.84
CA GLU A 100 -18.23 -18.94 10.30
C GLU A 100 -17.70 -17.50 10.35
N GLN A 101 -18.32 -16.60 9.56
CA GLN A 101 -17.85 -15.23 9.49
C GLN A 101 -18.00 -14.58 10.86
N LYS A 102 -16.84 -14.32 11.50
CA LYS A 102 -16.82 -13.63 12.79
C LYS A 102 -17.38 -12.23 12.60
N ARG A 103 -18.51 -11.97 13.25
CA ARG A 103 -19.14 -10.66 13.26
C ARG A 103 -18.35 -9.72 14.17
N LEU A 104 -17.79 -8.66 13.61
CA LEU A 104 -17.02 -7.65 14.36
C LEU A 104 -17.90 -6.62 15.07
N THR A 105 -19.19 -6.55 14.72
CA THR A 105 -20.15 -5.57 15.25
C THR A 105 -21.24 -6.21 16.10
N ALA A 106 -21.83 -5.45 17.02
CA ALA A 106 -22.94 -5.94 17.84
C ALA A 106 -24.18 -6.27 16.99
N LYS A 107 -24.92 -7.33 17.34
CA LYS A 107 -26.20 -7.68 16.71
C LYS A 107 -27.24 -6.57 16.94
N LYS A 108 -27.99 -6.22 15.89
CA LYS A 108 -29.13 -5.31 16.03
C LYS A 108 -30.11 -5.94 17.01
N ILE A 109 -30.41 -5.24 18.10
CA ILE A 109 -31.33 -5.73 19.13
C ILE A 109 -32.72 -5.95 18.54
N THR A 110 -33.37 -7.04 18.96
CA THR A 110 -34.73 -7.42 18.56
C THR A 110 -35.77 -6.48 19.17
N LEU A 111 -37.00 -6.51 18.66
CA LEU A 111 -38.10 -5.70 19.17
C LEU A 111 -38.44 -6.05 20.63
N GLU A 112 -38.43 -7.33 20.99
CA GLU A 112 -38.72 -7.82 22.34
C GLU A 112 -37.71 -7.26 23.36
N LYS A 113 -36.41 -7.43 23.11
CA LYS A 113 -35.34 -6.85 23.92
C LYS A 113 -35.40 -5.32 24.00
N ARG A 114 -35.92 -4.64 22.97
CA ARG A 114 -36.17 -3.20 23.02
C ARG A 114 -37.32 -2.87 23.97
N ARG A 115 -38.42 -3.63 23.93
CA ARG A 115 -39.59 -3.44 24.79
C ARG A 115 -39.27 -3.74 26.25
N GLU A 116 -38.54 -4.83 26.52
CA GLU A 116 -38.04 -5.19 27.86
C GLU A 116 -37.16 -4.07 28.41
N ARG A 117 -36.17 -3.60 27.65
CA ARG A 117 -35.32 -2.47 28.05
C ARG A 117 -36.11 -1.20 28.36
N VAL A 118 -37.19 -0.93 27.61
CA VAL A 118 -38.06 0.23 27.90
C VAL A 118 -38.84 0.03 29.19
N ALA A 119 -39.38 -1.17 29.43
CA ALA A 119 -40.10 -1.50 30.66
C ALA A 119 -39.19 -1.43 31.89
N GLU A 120 -38.01 -2.05 31.82
CA GLU A 120 -36.97 -2.01 32.85
C GLU A 120 -36.57 -0.59 33.20
N LYS A 121 -36.44 0.31 32.21
CA LYS A 121 -36.13 1.72 32.44
C LYS A 121 -37.29 2.51 33.04
N LYS A 122 -38.54 2.18 32.68
CA LYS A 122 -39.73 2.89 33.17
C LYS A 122 -40.04 2.60 34.64
N ALA A 123 -39.82 1.36 35.10
CA ALA A 123 -40.12 0.94 36.47
C ALA A 123 -39.44 1.81 37.57
N PRO A 124 -38.11 2.04 37.56
CA PRO A 124 -37.46 2.89 38.55
C PRO A 124 -37.83 4.37 38.40
N LEU A 125 -38.06 4.84 37.17
CA LEU A 125 -38.48 6.23 36.92
C LEU A 125 -39.84 6.54 37.55
N LEU A 126 -40.77 5.60 37.51
CA LEU A 126 -42.07 5.75 38.16
C LEU A 126 -41.96 5.77 39.69
N GLN A 127 -41.07 4.95 40.26
CA GLN A 127 -40.81 4.96 41.71
C GLN A 127 -40.18 6.28 42.16
N LEU A 128 -39.20 6.79 41.43
CA LEU A 128 -38.58 8.10 41.71
C LEU A 128 -39.59 9.24 41.62
N LYS A 129 -40.48 9.21 40.61
CA LYS A 129 -41.54 10.19 40.48
C LYS A 129 -42.50 10.16 41.67
N ALA A 130 -42.92 8.96 42.12
CA ALA A 130 -43.78 8.81 43.28
C ALA A 130 -43.11 9.30 44.57
N GLN A 131 -41.80 9.10 44.72
CA GLN A 131 -41.02 9.64 45.85
C GLN A 131 -40.91 11.17 45.81
N GLN A 132 -40.79 11.76 44.62
CA GLN A 132 -40.78 13.22 44.45
C GLN A 132 -42.14 13.86 44.73
N GLU A 133 -43.24 13.21 44.36
CA GLU A 133 -44.59 13.70 44.62
C GLU A 133 -45.01 13.53 46.10
N ALA A 134 -44.31 12.67 46.84
CA ALA A 134 -44.52 12.47 48.28
C ALA A 134 -43.66 13.40 49.17
N MET A 135 -42.83 14.26 48.57
CA MET A 135 -41.99 15.26 49.23
C MET A 135 -42.60 16.65 49.07
#